data_AF-A0A916CUJ8-F1
#
_entry.id   AF-A0A916CUJ8-F1
#
_cell.length_a   1.000
_cell.length_b   1.000
_cell.length_c   1.000
_cell.angle_alpha   90.00
_cell.angle_beta   90.00
_cell.angle_gamma   90.00
#
_symmetry.space_group_name_H-M   'P 1'
#
loop_
_entity.id
_entity.type
_entity.pdbx_description
1 polymer ?
#
loop_
_entity_poly.entity_id
_entity_poly.type
_entity_poly.pdbx_seq_one_letter_code
_entity_poly.pdbx_strand_id
1 'polypeptide(L)'
;MIDGRTPPDHRIAPELGPIAAVRPFRAALPPSLVQSCAQAEPSVNVRTHATMDGPVFTIVYLTAPRRKLNPIATDRGTLGINTRHKESGVTSHPAKPRPKGPDRLALGLLLFTGATLAWSGYHPKEAVTWVLEVSPAVAAMAVLWATYRRFPLTPLCYVLIALHALLLIVGGHYTYSEVPIGHWFREQFDLSRNHYDRLGHFVQGFVPAIAAREVLLRGTPLKRGGWLFFIIVSICVAIAAVYELLEWAVAVVEGGATTQSFLGTQGDVWDTQKDIALCLVGAVAALLLLPWLHDRQLRRFE
;
A
#
# COMPACT_ATOMS: atom_id res chain seq x y z
N MET A 1 59.84 -25.46 29.59
CA MET A 1 58.80 -24.42 29.72
C MET A 1 57.56 -24.96 29.02
N ILE A 2 56.62 -25.57 29.77
CA ILE A 2 55.30 -24.99 30.15
C ILE A 2 54.50 -24.66 28.88
N ASP A 3 53.28 -25.14 28.63
CA ASP A 3 52.36 -26.11 29.23
C ASP A 3 51.29 -26.33 28.14
N GLY A 4 50.78 -27.55 28.01
CA GLY A 4 49.62 -27.80 27.16
C GLY A 4 48.38 -27.17 27.78
N ARG A 5 47.49 -26.61 26.95
CA ARG A 5 46.09 -26.43 27.33
C ARG A 5 45.22 -26.23 26.08
N THR A 6 44.40 -27.23 25.85
CA THR A 6 43.18 -27.23 25.04
C THR A 6 42.29 -26.02 25.35
N PRO A 7 41.55 -25.48 24.37
CA PRO A 7 40.57 -24.43 24.63
C PRO A 7 39.39 -24.98 25.46
N PRO A 8 38.86 -24.22 26.44
CA PRO A 8 37.72 -24.65 27.23
C PRO A 8 36.40 -24.55 26.46
N ASP A 9 35.63 -25.62 26.57
CA ASP A 9 34.21 -25.73 26.21
C ASP A 9 33.39 -24.80 27.11
N HIS A 10 32.81 -23.73 26.55
CA HIS A 10 31.83 -22.90 27.24
C HIS A 10 30.49 -22.97 26.49
N ARG A 11 29.81 -24.10 26.69
CA ARG A 11 28.35 -24.12 26.75
C ARG A 11 27.88 -23.24 27.91
N ILE A 12 27.34 -22.07 27.60
CA ILE A 12 26.48 -21.32 28.52
C ILE A 12 25.20 -21.03 27.74
N ALA A 13 24.25 -21.97 27.85
CA ALA A 13 22.85 -21.68 27.56
C ALA A 13 22.29 -20.88 28.75
N PRO A 14 21.59 -19.76 28.55
CA PRO A 14 20.88 -19.11 29.63
C PRO A 14 19.71 -20.00 30.07
N GLU A 15 19.69 -20.40 31.34
CA GLU A 15 18.52 -20.98 32.00
C GLU A 15 17.34 -20.00 31.89
N LEU A 16 16.34 -20.35 31.08
CA LEU A 16 15.04 -19.71 31.10
C LEU A 16 14.33 -20.11 32.40
N GLY A 17 14.35 -19.23 33.39
CA GLY A 17 13.52 -19.35 34.58
C GLY A 17 12.03 -19.46 34.24
N PRO A 18 11.20 -20.05 35.13
CA PRO A 18 9.80 -20.32 34.84
C PRO A 18 9.03 -19.03 34.54
N ILE A 19 8.35 -19.01 33.39
CA ILE A 19 7.46 -17.94 32.95
C ILE A 19 6.38 -17.74 34.02
N ALA A 20 6.38 -16.57 34.65
CA ALA A 20 5.32 -16.15 35.56
C ALA A 20 3.97 -16.18 34.82
N ALA A 21 3.04 -16.97 35.35
CA ALA A 21 1.68 -17.10 34.85
C ALA A 21 0.99 -15.73 34.80
N VAL A 22 0.60 -15.30 33.60
CA VAL A 22 -0.26 -14.14 33.38
C VAL A 22 -1.61 -14.40 34.06
N ARG A 23 -1.92 -13.66 35.14
CA ARG A 23 -3.24 -13.69 35.78
C ARG A 23 -4.29 -13.18 34.80
N PRO A 24 -5.40 -13.90 34.54
CA PRO A 24 -6.47 -13.36 33.72
C PRO A 24 -7.19 -12.24 34.45
N PHE A 25 -7.39 -11.13 33.74
CA PHE A 25 -8.16 -9.97 34.14
C PHE A 25 -9.63 -10.40 34.32
N ARG A 26 -10.10 -10.52 35.57
CA ARG A 26 -11.50 -10.81 35.89
C ARG A 26 -12.30 -9.50 35.78
N ALA A 27 -12.92 -9.27 34.62
CA ALA A 27 -14.00 -8.29 34.52
C ALA A 27 -15.23 -8.86 35.27
N ALA A 28 -15.69 -8.16 36.30
CA ALA A 28 -16.89 -8.55 37.05
C ALA A 28 -18.14 -8.33 36.18
N LEU A 29 -18.72 -9.43 35.68
CA LEU A 29 -20.03 -9.44 35.03
C LEU A 29 -21.13 -9.40 36.11
N PRO A 30 -22.27 -8.72 35.86
CA PRO A 30 -23.39 -8.66 36.81
C PRO A 30 -24.00 -10.05 37.04
N PRO A 31 -24.54 -10.33 38.25
CA PRO A 31 -25.00 -11.67 38.67
C PRO A 31 -26.04 -12.32 37.75
N SER A 32 -26.84 -11.52 37.02
CA SER A 32 -27.87 -12.02 36.12
C SER A 32 -27.34 -12.72 34.87
N LEU A 33 -26.07 -12.50 34.49
CA LEU A 33 -25.42 -13.17 33.34
C LEU A 33 -24.71 -14.47 33.73
N VAL A 34 -24.36 -14.64 35.01
CA VAL A 34 -23.63 -15.83 35.50
C VAL A 34 -24.53 -17.07 35.48
N GLN A 35 -25.83 -16.91 35.71
CA GLN A 35 -26.76 -18.03 35.82
C GLN A 35 -27.16 -18.63 34.46
N SER A 36 -27.04 -17.89 33.36
CA SER A 36 -27.32 -18.39 32.00
C SER A 36 -26.13 -19.10 31.34
N CYS A 37 -24.91 -18.92 31.84
CA CYS A 37 -23.72 -19.57 31.29
C CYS A 37 -23.41 -20.93 31.94
N ALA A 38 -24.04 -21.26 33.06
CA ALA A 38 -23.76 -22.47 33.84
C ALA A 38 -24.35 -23.78 33.27
N GLN A 39 -25.00 -23.78 32.11
CA GLN A 39 -25.63 -24.97 31.52
C GLN A 39 -25.23 -25.29 30.07
N ALA A 40 -24.14 -24.73 29.56
CA ALA A 40 -23.60 -25.12 28.26
C ALA A 40 -22.21 -25.73 28.44
N GLU A 41 -22.13 -27.06 28.56
CA GLU A 41 -20.85 -27.75 28.43
C GLU A 41 -20.33 -27.60 26.98
N PRO A 42 -19.13 -27.04 26.76
CA PRO A 42 -18.54 -27.04 25.43
C PRO A 42 -18.08 -28.47 25.10
N SER A 43 -18.69 -29.09 24.09
CA SER A 43 -18.18 -30.35 23.55
C SER A 43 -16.92 -30.07 22.72
N VAL A 44 -15.76 -30.36 23.32
CA VAL A 44 -14.46 -30.29 22.65
C VAL A 44 -14.32 -31.54 21.77
N ASN A 45 -14.39 -31.37 20.45
CA ASN A 45 -14.12 -32.46 19.50
C ASN A 45 -12.67 -32.38 19.03
N VAL A 46 -11.81 -33.25 19.55
CA VAL A 46 -10.41 -33.37 19.13
C VAL A 46 -10.34 -34.41 18.01
N ARG A 47 -9.98 -34.01 16.79
CA ARG A 47 -9.57 -34.94 15.73
C ARG A 47 -8.07 -34.81 15.50
N THR A 48 -7.34 -35.88 15.77
CA THR A 48 -5.95 -36.07 15.36
C THR A 48 -5.91 -36.70 13.97
N HIS A 49 -5.31 -36.00 13.01
CA HIS A 49 -4.92 -36.59 11.73
C HIS A 49 -3.42 -36.91 11.80
N ALA A 50 -3.07 -38.19 11.68
CA ALA A 50 -1.68 -38.62 11.53
C ALA A 50 -1.32 -38.59 10.05
N THR A 51 -0.32 -37.80 9.68
CA THR A 51 0.41 -37.93 8.41
C THR A 51 1.66 -38.75 8.70
N MET A 52 1.83 -39.90 8.03
CA MET A 52 3.11 -40.60 8.03
C MET A 52 4.16 -39.64 7.43
N ASP A 53 5.20 -39.37 8.21
CA ASP A 53 6.43 -38.64 7.85
C ASP A 53 6.41 -37.09 7.89
N GLY A 54 5.99 -36.49 9.02
CA GLY A 54 6.24 -35.06 9.33
C GLY A 54 5.73 -34.61 10.71
N PRO A 55 6.17 -33.45 11.26
CA PRO A 55 5.76 -33.00 12.58
C PRO A 55 4.25 -32.74 12.67
N VAL A 56 3.63 -33.30 13.71
CA VAL A 56 2.17 -33.28 13.94
C VAL A 56 1.71 -31.89 14.35
N PHE A 57 0.90 -31.22 13.52
CA PHE A 57 0.21 -29.98 13.87
C PHE A 57 -1.20 -30.30 14.40
N THR A 58 -1.48 -29.98 15.67
CA THR A 58 -2.83 -30.07 16.24
C THR A 58 -3.61 -28.78 15.94
N ILE A 59 -4.61 -28.86 15.06
CA ILE A 59 -5.54 -27.77 14.79
C ILE A 59 -6.78 -27.96 15.67
N VAL A 60 -7.01 -27.05 16.62
CA VAL A 60 -8.22 -27.02 17.46
C VAL A 60 -9.25 -26.13 16.79
N TYR A 61 -10.35 -26.72 16.32
CA TYR A 61 -11.52 -25.97 15.85
C TYR A 61 -12.47 -25.72 17.02
N LEU A 62 -12.73 -24.45 17.34
CA LEU A 62 -13.81 -24.06 18.25
C LEU A 62 -15.07 -23.78 17.42
N THR A 63 -15.94 -24.77 17.28
CA THR A 63 -17.26 -24.59 16.66
C THR A 63 -18.26 -24.12 17.72
N ALA A 64 -18.72 -22.87 17.64
CA ALA A 64 -19.85 -22.41 18.45
C ALA A 64 -21.16 -23.05 17.93
N PRO A 65 -22.02 -23.61 18.80
CA PRO A 65 -23.26 -24.23 18.36
C PRO A 65 -24.25 -23.19 17.84
N ARG A 66 -24.76 -23.39 16.62
CA ARG A 66 -25.91 -22.63 16.08
C ARG A 66 -27.14 -22.95 16.92
N ARG A 67 -27.68 -21.94 17.62
CA ARG A 67 -28.95 -22.04 18.34
C ARG A 67 -30.11 -22.19 17.33
N LYS A 68 -30.72 -23.36 17.22
CA LYS A 68 -32.07 -23.52 16.64
C LYS A 68 -33.07 -23.14 17.73
N LEU A 69 -33.79 -22.03 17.55
CA LEU A 69 -34.96 -21.70 18.36
C LEU A 69 -36.16 -22.46 17.77
N ASN A 70 -36.66 -23.48 18.47
CA ASN A 70 -37.98 -24.03 18.19
C ASN A 70 -39.06 -23.14 18.83
N PRO A 71 -40.20 -22.91 18.17
CA PRO A 71 -41.30 -22.16 18.76
C PRO A 71 -41.92 -22.97 19.90
N ILE A 72 -42.07 -22.32 21.06
CA ILE A 72 -42.83 -22.83 22.20
C ILE A 72 -44.31 -22.78 21.81
N ALA A 73 -44.97 -23.94 21.82
CA ALA A 73 -46.42 -24.03 21.75
C ALA A 73 -47.00 -23.53 23.08
N THR A 74 -47.86 -22.51 23.03
CA THR A 74 -48.71 -22.12 24.16
C THR A 74 -50.17 -22.31 23.79
N ASP A 75 -50.84 -22.98 24.72
CA ASP A 75 -52.23 -23.43 24.74
C ASP A 75 -53.24 -22.28 24.60
N ARG A 76 -54.45 -22.62 24.13
CA ARG A 76 -55.56 -21.69 23.86
C ARG A 76 -56.01 -20.98 25.13
N GLY A 77 -56.05 -19.65 25.09
CA GLY A 77 -56.70 -18.81 26.08
C GLY A 77 -57.11 -17.47 25.47
N THR A 78 -58.41 -17.30 25.26
CA THR A 78 -59.04 -16.12 24.69
C THR A 78 -58.83 -14.89 25.58
N LEU A 79 -58.01 -13.93 25.15
CA LEU A 79 -58.06 -12.55 25.64
C LEU A 79 -57.73 -11.60 24.50
N GLY A 80 -58.73 -10.83 24.07
CA GLY A 80 -58.58 -9.78 23.08
C GLY A 80 -57.66 -8.68 23.62
N ILE A 81 -56.44 -8.63 23.08
CA ILE A 81 -55.52 -7.50 23.26
C ILE A 81 -55.37 -6.86 21.89
N ASN A 82 -55.88 -5.64 21.79
CA ASN A 82 -55.82 -4.80 20.61
C ASN A 82 -54.38 -4.29 20.44
N THR A 83 -53.53 -5.04 19.73
CA THR A 83 -52.18 -4.60 19.39
C THR A 83 -52.24 -3.75 18.13
N ARG A 84 -52.18 -2.42 18.29
CA ARG A 84 -51.78 -1.51 17.22
C ARG A 84 -50.42 -1.98 16.70
N HIS A 85 -50.39 -2.52 15.49
CA HIS A 85 -49.17 -2.65 14.70
C HIS A 85 -48.62 -1.25 14.46
N LYS A 86 -47.68 -0.82 15.30
CA LYS A 86 -46.76 0.27 14.96
C LYS A 86 -45.73 -0.38 14.05
N GLU A 87 -45.97 -0.33 12.74
CA GLU A 87 -44.95 -0.61 11.74
C GLU A 87 -43.75 0.28 12.07
N SER A 88 -42.72 -0.30 12.68
CA SER A 88 -41.41 0.33 12.76
C SER A 88 -40.91 0.39 11.34
N GLY A 89 -41.16 1.52 10.68
CA GLY A 89 -40.55 1.86 9.42
C GLY A 89 -39.05 1.68 9.55
N VAL A 90 -38.54 0.57 9.01
CA VAL A 90 -37.14 0.41 8.69
C VAL A 90 -36.87 1.53 7.69
N THR A 91 -36.28 2.62 8.18
CA THR A 91 -35.72 3.64 7.32
C THR A 91 -34.57 2.97 6.59
N SER A 92 -34.87 2.40 5.42
CA SER A 92 -33.85 2.05 4.45
C SER A 92 -33.10 3.34 4.17
N HIS A 93 -31.92 3.48 4.76
CA HIS A 93 -31.00 4.53 4.36
C HIS A 93 -30.84 4.39 2.84
N PRO A 94 -31.21 5.41 2.04
CA PRO A 94 -31.06 5.31 0.61
C PRO A 94 -29.57 5.07 0.34
N ALA A 95 -29.26 3.93 -0.27
CA ALA A 95 -27.91 3.62 -0.71
C ALA A 95 -27.42 4.83 -1.51
N LYS A 96 -26.31 5.45 -1.07
CA LYS A 96 -25.75 6.62 -1.75
C LYS A 96 -25.63 6.30 -3.24
N PRO A 97 -26.19 7.13 -4.13
CA PRO A 97 -26.13 6.87 -5.55
C PRO A 97 -24.66 6.78 -5.96
N ARG A 98 -24.23 5.60 -6.44
CA ARG A 98 -22.93 5.48 -7.10
C ARG A 98 -22.94 6.40 -8.32
N PRO A 99 -21.93 7.25 -8.51
CA PRO A 99 -21.87 8.12 -9.69
C PRO A 99 -21.93 7.25 -10.95
N LYS A 100 -22.93 7.50 -11.81
CA LYS A 100 -23.26 6.69 -12.99
C LYS A 100 -22.42 7.02 -14.24
N GLY A 101 -21.36 7.82 -14.11
CA GLY A 101 -20.48 8.19 -15.22
C GLY A 101 -19.02 8.29 -14.78
N PRO A 102 -18.07 8.30 -15.73
CA PRO A 102 -16.68 8.57 -15.41
C PRO A 102 -16.59 9.94 -14.72
N ASP A 103 -15.91 9.97 -13.58
CA ASP A 103 -15.53 11.19 -12.88
C ASP A 103 -14.90 12.14 -13.91
N ARG A 104 -15.52 13.30 -14.10
CA ARG A 104 -15.08 14.30 -15.09
C ARG A 104 -13.63 14.70 -14.86
N LEU A 105 -13.18 14.69 -13.61
CA LEU A 105 -11.79 14.94 -13.25
C LEU A 105 -10.89 13.84 -13.80
N ALA A 106 -11.19 12.57 -13.52
CA ALA A 106 -10.36 11.45 -13.98
C ALA A 106 -10.28 11.37 -15.51
N LEU A 107 -11.39 11.62 -16.20
CA LEU A 107 -11.41 11.70 -17.66
C LEU A 107 -10.60 12.89 -18.16
N GLY A 108 -10.77 14.07 -17.57
CA GLY A 108 -10.01 15.27 -17.94
C GLY A 108 -8.51 15.09 -17.76
N LEU A 109 -8.07 14.51 -16.64
CA LEU A 109 -6.68 14.17 -16.38
C LEU A 109 -6.14 13.17 -17.41
N LEU A 110 -6.90 12.10 -17.69
CA LEU A 110 -6.49 11.10 -18.67
C LEU A 110 -6.31 11.71 -20.07
N LEU A 111 -7.26 12.54 -20.51
CA LEU A 111 -7.18 13.22 -21.81
C LEU A 111 -6.01 14.20 -21.86
N PHE A 112 -5.78 14.96 -20.79
CA PHE A 112 -4.67 15.90 -20.72
C PHE A 112 -3.31 15.19 -20.73
N THR A 113 -3.14 14.15 -19.90
CA THR A 113 -1.93 13.33 -19.91
C THR A 113 -1.74 12.64 -21.27
N GLY A 114 -2.80 12.13 -21.88
CA GLY A 114 -2.75 11.51 -23.21
C GLY A 114 -2.38 12.49 -24.33
N ALA A 115 -2.88 13.72 -24.28
CA ALA A 115 -2.49 14.78 -25.22
C ALA A 115 -1.01 15.17 -25.04
N THR A 116 -0.55 15.28 -23.79
CA THR A 116 0.86 15.57 -23.48
C THR A 116 1.78 14.43 -23.93
N LEU A 117 1.34 13.18 -23.75
CA LEU A 117 2.04 11.99 -24.25
C LEU A 117 2.19 12.05 -25.78
N ALA A 118 1.11 12.34 -26.50
CA ALA A 118 1.14 12.47 -27.96
C ALA A 118 2.06 13.59 -28.42
N TRP A 119 2.06 14.74 -27.73
CA TRP A 119 2.99 15.83 -27.99
C TRP A 119 4.45 15.41 -27.74
N SER A 120 4.73 14.74 -26.62
CA SER A 120 6.09 14.35 -26.25
C SER A 120 6.73 13.38 -27.25
N GLY A 121 5.90 12.52 -27.86
CA GLY A 121 6.34 11.55 -28.87
C GLY A 121 6.54 12.18 -30.26
N TYR A 122 6.12 13.43 -30.46
CA TYR A 122 6.43 14.17 -31.67
C TYR A 122 7.83 14.78 -31.55
N HIS A 123 8.81 14.19 -32.24
CA HIS A 123 10.22 14.60 -32.21
C HIS A 123 10.82 14.69 -30.79
N PRO A 124 10.86 13.59 -30.01
CA PRO A 124 11.63 13.56 -28.78
C PRO A 124 13.12 13.72 -29.10
N LYS A 125 13.89 14.28 -28.17
CA LYS A 125 15.33 14.50 -28.34
C LYS A 125 16.08 13.20 -28.59
N GLU A 126 15.74 12.15 -27.85
CA GLU A 126 16.28 10.80 -28.00
C GLU A 126 15.14 9.77 -27.92
N ALA A 127 14.88 9.05 -29.00
CA ALA A 127 13.72 8.15 -29.08
C ALA A 127 13.80 6.98 -28.09
N VAL A 128 14.99 6.40 -27.89
CA VAL A 128 15.18 5.28 -26.95
C VAL A 128 14.95 5.75 -25.52
N THR A 129 15.62 6.83 -25.12
CA THR A 129 15.44 7.49 -23.81
C THR A 129 13.98 7.85 -23.56
N TRP A 130 13.29 8.42 -24.55
CA TRP A 130 11.86 8.70 -24.45
C TRP A 130 11.03 7.44 -24.16
N VAL A 131 11.27 6.32 -24.85
CA VAL A 131 10.55 5.07 -24.57
C VAL A 131 10.80 4.61 -23.14
N LEU A 132 12.05 4.59 -22.69
CA LEU A 132 12.42 4.13 -21.35
C LEU A 132 11.77 4.96 -20.26
N GLU A 133 11.89 6.30 -20.36
CA GLU A 133 11.35 7.27 -19.41
C GLU A 133 9.82 7.31 -19.36
N VAL A 134 9.17 7.19 -20.52
CA VAL A 134 7.72 7.36 -20.63
C VAL A 134 6.96 6.04 -20.40
N SER A 135 7.62 4.89 -20.54
CA SER A 135 7.00 3.58 -20.34
C SER A 135 6.29 3.39 -18.98
N PRO A 136 6.80 3.88 -17.83
CA PRO A 136 6.10 3.74 -16.55
C PRO A 136 4.81 4.56 -16.52
N ALA A 137 4.78 5.75 -17.15
CA ALA A 137 3.58 6.57 -17.26
C ALA A 137 2.49 5.87 -18.09
N VAL A 138 2.88 5.28 -19.23
CA VAL A 138 1.96 4.51 -20.09
C VAL A 138 1.40 3.29 -19.35
N ALA A 139 2.26 2.56 -18.62
CA ALA A 139 1.84 1.42 -17.81
C ALA A 139 0.84 1.85 -16.72
N ALA A 140 1.10 2.96 -16.02
CA ALA A 140 0.18 3.49 -15.02
C ALA A 140 -1.19 3.88 -15.63
N MET A 141 -1.19 4.56 -16.79
CA MET A 141 -2.43 4.91 -17.50
C MET A 141 -3.23 3.66 -17.89
N ALA A 142 -2.57 2.62 -18.41
CA ALA A 142 -3.21 1.36 -18.76
C ALA A 142 -3.84 0.65 -17.54
N VAL A 143 -3.11 0.59 -16.42
CA VAL A 143 -3.61 0.03 -15.16
C VAL A 143 -4.81 0.82 -14.65
N LEU A 144 -4.74 2.16 -14.63
CA LEU A 144 -5.85 3.00 -14.19
C LEU A 144 -7.09 2.82 -15.07
N TRP A 145 -6.91 2.74 -16.39
CA TRP A 145 -8.01 2.48 -17.32
C TRP A 145 -8.67 1.13 -17.06
N ALA A 146 -7.88 0.06 -16.96
CA ALA A 146 -8.37 -1.30 -16.75
C ALA A 146 -9.06 -1.48 -15.39
N THR A 147 -8.58 -0.79 -14.35
CA THR A 147 -9.09 -0.93 -12.99
C THR A 147 -10.18 0.07 -12.64
N TYR A 148 -10.40 1.13 -13.44
CA TYR A 148 -11.29 2.25 -13.14
C TYR A 148 -12.68 1.86 -12.61
N ARG A 149 -13.31 0.85 -13.23
CA ARG A 149 -14.67 0.41 -12.85
C ARG A 149 -14.69 -0.48 -11.61
N ARG A 150 -13.60 -1.18 -11.30
CA ARG A 150 -13.51 -2.13 -10.18
C ARG A 150 -12.95 -1.48 -8.93
N PHE A 151 -11.96 -0.60 -9.10
CA PHE A 151 -11.23 0.06 -8.03
C PHE A 151 -10.94 1.51 -8.41
N PRO A 152 -11.97 2.40 -8.45
CA PRO A 152 -11.74 3.81 -8.70
C PRO A 152 -10.92 4.40 -7.55
N LEU A 153 -9.87 5.15 -7.87
CA LEU A 153 -9.02 5.81 -6.88
C LEU A 153 -9.64 7.12 -6.38
N THR A 154 -9.08 7.66 -5.30
CA THR A 154 -9.41 9.01 -4.84
C THR A 154 -8.97 10.08 -5.86
N PRO A 155 -9.69 11.22 -5.94
CA PRO A 155 -9.26 12.37 -6.75
C PRO A 155 -7.80 12.80 -6.50
N LEU A 156 -7.35 12.75 -5.25
CA LEU A 156 -5.96 13.04 -4.87
C LEU A 156 -4.99 12.10 -5.60
N CYS A 157 -5.22 10.79 -5.55
CA CYS A 157 -4.39 9.81 -6.26
C CYS A 157 -4.37 10.06 -7.77
N TYR A 158 -5.53 10.32 -8.39
CA TYR A 158 -5.57 10.60 -9.83
C TYR A 158 -4.75 11.84 -10.20
N VAL A 159 -4.88 12.94 -9.45
CA VAL A 159 -4.10 14.16 -9.68
C VAL A 159 -2.60 13.89 -9.50
N LEU A 160 -2.21 13.22 -8.42
CA LEU A 160 -0.80 12.92 -8.15
C LEU A 160 -0.19 12.01 -9.23
N ILE A 161 -0.90 10.96 -9.65
CA ILE A 161 -0.44 10.07 -10.73
C ILE A 161 -0.33 10.84 -12.05
N ALA A 162 -1.29 11.71 -12.36
CA ALA A 162 -1.23 12.53 -13.55
C ALA A 162 -0.03 13.49 -13.52
N LEU A 163 0.22 14.17 -12.40
CA LEU A 163 1.39 15.05 -12.23
C LEU A 163 2.71 14.29 -12.38
N HIS A 164 2.82 13.10 -11.79
CA HIS A 164 3.99 12.25 -11.94
C HIS A 164 4.17 11.80 -13.39
N ALA A 165 3.10 11.37 -14.06
CA ALA A 165 3.14 11.00 -15.47
C ALA A 165 3.59 12.17 -16.36
N LEU A 166 3.10 13.39 -16.10
CA LEU A 166 3.54 14.59 -16.83
C LEU A 166 5.03 14.87 -16.63
N LEU A 167 5.54 14.70 -15.40
CA LEU A 167 6.97 14.84 -15.11
C LEU A 167 7.80 13.87 -15.98
N LEU A 168 7.42 12.60 -16.03
CA LEU A 168 8.08 11.57 -16.85
C LEU A 168 7.98 11.90 -18.35
N ILE A 169 6.79 12.30 -18.82
CA ILE A 169 6.53 12.63 -20.23
C ILE A 169 7.36 13.83 -20.70
N VAL A 170 7.42 14.89 -19.89
CA VAL A 170 8.23 16.09 -20.18
C VAL A 170 9.71 15.76 -20.12
N GLY A 171 10.14 14.98 -19.12
CA GLY A 171 11.51 14.50 -18.99
C GLY A 171 11.96 13.67 -20.18
N GLY A 172 11.13 12.72 -20.62
CA GLY A 172 11.41 11.89 -21.79
C GLY A 172 11.45 12.67 -23.11
N HIS A 173 10.65 13.74 -23.26
CA HIS A 173 10.69 14.57 -24.47
C HIS A 173 12.03 15.30 -24.63
N TYR A 174 12.50 15.92 -23.55
CA TYR A 174 13.71 16.73 -23.57
C TYR A 174 15.00 15.96 -23.26
N THR A 175 14.90 14.78 -22.64
CA THR A 175 15.88 14.18 -21.72
C THR A 175 16.01 14.96 -20.40
N TYR A 176 16.22 14.26 -19.29
CA TYR A 176 16.14 14.83 -17.95
C TYR A 176 17.17 15.93 -17.70
N SER A 177 18.38 15.77 -18.25
CA SER A 177 19.46 16.77 -18.16
C SER A 177 19.15 18.07 -18.89
N GLU A 178 18.17 18.06 -19.79
CA GLU A 178 17.93 19.12 -20.77
C GLU A 178 16.55 19.78 -20.61
N VAL A 179 15.80 19.43 -19.55
CA VAL A 179 14.50 20.04 -19.28
C VAL A 179 14.68 21.53 -18.94
N PRO A 180 13.97 22.46 -19.61
CA PRO A 180 14.16 23.90 -19.46
C PRO A 180 14.02 24.42 -18.02
N ILE A 181 13.06 23.92 -17.24
CA ILE A 181 12.88 24.35 -15.84
C ILE A 181 14.10 24.00 -14.99
N GLY A 182 14.74 22.86 -15.28
CA GLY A 182 15.94 22.42 -14.60
C GLY A 182 17.13 23.34 -14.87
N HIS A 183 17.27 23.84 -16.11
CA HIS A 183 18.27 24.86 -16.44
C HIS A 183 18.03 26.18 -15.71
N TRP A 184 16.77 26.62 -15.63
CA TRP A 184 16.43 27.84 -14.89
C TRP A 184 16.87 27.73 -13.42
N PHE A 185 16.55 26.63 -12.74
CA PHE A 185 17.01 26.41 -11.36
C PHE A 185 18.54 26.32 -11.27
N ARG A 186 19.19 25.64 -12.22
CA ARG A 186 20.64 25.54 -12.26
C ARG A 186 21.29 26.93 -12.30
N GLU A 187 20.79 27.81 -13.14
CA GLU A 187 21.31 29.17 -13.32
C GLU A 187 20.98 30.08 -12.13
N GLN A 188 19.78 30.00 -11.57
CA GLN A 188 19.38 30.84 -10.42
C GLN A 188 20.12 30.50 -9.13
N PHE A 189 20.51 29.22 -8.94
CA PHE A 189 21.14 28.74 -7.72
C PHE A 189 22.62 28.34 -7.91
N ASP A 190 23.22 28.67 -9.06
CA ASP A 190 24.60 28.33 -9.44
C ASP A 190 24.95 26.86 -9.20
N LEU A 191 24.03 25.98 -9.59
CA LEU A 191 24.20 24.53 -9.41
C LEU A 191 25.11 23.98 -10.51
N SER A 192 25.92 22.98 -10.16
CA SER A 192 26.82 22.33 -11.12
C SER A 192 26.11 21.59 -12.25
N ARG A 193 24.83 21.22 -12.07
CA ARG A 193 24.09 20.36 -13.00
C ARG A 193 22.58 20.60 -12.98
N ASN A 194 21.88 20.02 -13.97
CA ASN A 194 20.43 20.00 -13.99
C ASN A 194 19.91 18.90 -13.04
N HIS A 195 19.07 19.27 -12.07
CA HIS A 195 18.53 18.39 -11.03
C HIS A 195 17.07 17.97 -11.27
N TYR A 196 16.57 18.08 -12.51
CA TYR A 196 15.22 17.62 -12.85
C TYR A 196 15.00 16.15 -12.48
N ASP A 197 16.03 15.34 -12.68
CA ASP A 197 16.07 13.94 -12.28
C ASP A 197 15.82 13.70 -10.79
N ARG A 198 16.48 14.49 -9.94
CA ARG A 198 16.28 14.44 -8.48
C ARG A 198 14.83 14.75 -8.08
N LEU A 199 14.16 15.65 -8.81
CA LEU A 199 12.74 15.89 -8.63
C LEU A 199 11.91 14.67 -9.03
N GLY A 200 12.26 14.01 -10.15
CA GLY A 200 11.68 12.74 -10.58
C GLY A 200 11.72 11.70 -9.47
N HIS A 201 12.91 11.42 -8.91
CA HIS A 201 13.07 10.43 -7.83
C HIS A 201 12.36 10.80 -6.53
N PHE A 202 12.32 12.08 -6.15
CA PHE A 202 11.47 12.52 -5.04
C PHE A 202 9.98 12.21 -5.31
N VAL A 203 9.48 12.53 -6.50
CA VAL A 203 8.09 12.27 -6.90
C VAL A 203 7.81 10.75 -7.03
N GLN A 204 8.81 9.97 -7.44
CA GLN A 204 8.80 8.50 -7.49
C GLN A 204 8.62 7.86 -6.10
N GLY A 205 9.05 8.52 -5.03
CA GLY A 205 8.66 8.15 -3.68
C GLY A 205 7.29 8.67 -3.30
N PHE A 206 7.07 9.96 -3.54
CA PHE A 206 5.92 10.71 -3.04
C PHE A 206 4.57 10.18 -3.56
N VAL A 207 4.47 9.97 -4.86
CA VAL A 207 3.19 9.60 -5.51
C VAL A 207 2.83 8.13 -5.30
N PRO A 208 3.74 7.17 -5.54
CA PRO A 208 3.49 5.76 -5.23
C PRO A 208 3.17 5.50 -3.76
N ALA A 209 3.69 6.30 -2.82
CA ALA A 209 3.34 6.14 -1.41
C ALA A 209 1.84 6.34 -1.15
N ILE A 210 1.21 7.35 -1.76
CA ILE A 210 -0.23 7.59 -1.61
C ILE A 210 -1.06 6.53 -2.34
N ALA A 211 -0.61 6.12 -3.54
CA ALA A 211 -1.26 5.05 -4.29
C ALA A 211 -1.23 3.71 -3.51
N ALA A 212 -0.06 3.33 -2.99
CA ALA A 212 0.12 2.15 -2.16
C ALA A 212 -0.72 2.25 -0.87
N ARG A 213 -0.72 3.41 -0.20
CA ARG A 213 -1.58 3.66 0.98
C ARG A 213 -3.04 3.37 0.68
N GLU A 214 -3.54 3.84 -0.46
CA GLU A 214 -4.92 3.66 -0.86
C GLU A 214 -5.26 2.19 -1.15
N VAL A 215 -4.41 1.53 -1.93
CA VAL A 215 -4.56 0.10 -2.28
C VAL A 215 -4.54 -0.76 -1.02
N LEU A 216 -3.58 -0.52 -0.12
CA LEU A 216 -3.44 -1.32 1.11
C LEU A 216 -4.62 -1.09 2.08
N LEU A 217 -5.04 0.15 2.30
CA LEU A 217 -6.14 0.44 3.23
C LEU A 217 -7.49 -0.08 2.74
N ARG A 218 -7.71 -0.16 1.42
CA ARG A 218 -8.99 -0.60 0.84
C ARG A 218 -8.99 -2.07 0.41
N GLY A 219 -7.82 -2.65 0.19
CA GLY A 219 -7.65 -4.01 -0.33
C GLY A 219 -7.17 -5.03 0.70
N THR A 220 -6.79 -4.61 1.91
CA THR A 220 -6.20 -5.49 2.93
C THR A 220 -6.74 -5.16 4.33
N PRO A 221 -6.57 -6.05 5.34
CA PRO A 221 -6.96 -5.75 6.72
C PRO A 221 -6.00 -4.80 7.47
N LEU A 222 -4.99 -4.23 6.78
CA LEU A 222 -4.04 -3.31 7.40
C LEU A 222 -4.75 -2.07 7.95
N LYS A 223 -4.40 -1.72 9.18
CA LYS A 223 -4.91 -0.52 9.85
C LYS A 223 -3.95 0.64 9.68
N ARG A 224 -4.49 1.86 9.76
CA ARG A 224 -3.70 3.10 9.84
C ARG A 224 -2.76 3.01 11.05
N GLY A 225 -1.47 3.30 10.85
CA GLY A 225 -0.46 3.23 11.91
C GLY A 225 0.95 2.97 11.38
N GLY A 226 1.89 2.69 12.30
CA GLY A 226 3.31 2.53 11.99
C GLY A 226 3.62 1.37 11.03
N TRP A 227 2.90 0.25 11.13
CA TRP A 227 3.10 -0.89 10.21
C TRP A 227 2.74 -0.55 8.76
N LEU A 228 1.61 0.13 8.55
CA LEU A 228 1.23 0.60 7.22
C LEU A 228 2.28 1.58 6.67
N PHE A 229 2.75 2.51 7.51
CA PHE A 229 3.80 3.45 7.14
C PHE A 229 5.08 2.73 6.70
N PHE A 230 5.59 1.81 7.52
CA PHE A 230 6.79 1.04 7.23
C PHE A 230 6.66 0.26 5.92
N ILE A 231 5.57 -0.49 5.74
CA ILE A 231 5.34 -1.30 4.53
C ILE A 231 5.31 -0.42 3.28
N ILE A 232 4.62 0.72 3.31
CA ILE A 232 4.55 1.62 2.16
C ILE A 232 5.93 2.17 1.81
N VAL A 233 6.69 2.64 2.81
CA VAL A 233 8.05 3.15 2.59
C VAL A 233 8.95 2.05 2.01
N SER A 234 8.88 0.83 2.53
CA SER A 234 9.62 -0.32 2.00
C SER A 234 9.26 -0.63 0.55
N ILE A 235 7.97 -0.58 0.19
CA ILE A 235 7.52 -0.77 -1.20
C ILE A 235 8.12 0.30 -2.12
N CYS A 236 8.05 1.59 -1.73
CA CYS A 236 8.60 2.68 -2.52
C CYS A 236 10.11 2.53 -2.75
N VAL A 237 10.87 2.26 -1.68
CA VAL A 237 12.33 2.06 -1.77
C VAL A 237 12.68 0.81 -2.59
N ALA A 238 11.93 -0.28 -2.45
CA ALA A 238 12.14 -1.47 -3.25
C ALA A 238 11.89 -1.23 -4.74
N ILE A 239 10.84 -0.48 -5.10
CA ILE A 239 10.57 -0.10 -6.48
C ILE A 239 11.69 0.79 -7.02
N ALA A 240 12.18 1.77 -6.24
CA ALA A 240 13.30 2.61 -6.63
C ALA A 240 14.57 1.79 -6.86
N ALA A 241 14.92 0.92 -5.92
CA ALA A 241 16.10 0.06 -6.06
C ALA A 241 16.01 -0.85 -7.30
N VAL A 242 14.83 -1.40 -7.61
CA VAL A 242 14.63 -2.19 -8.83
C VAL A 242 14.78 -1.33 -10.08
N TYR A 243 14.25 -0.10 -10.08
CA TYR A 243 14.39 0.82 -11.21
C TYR A 243 15.86 1.13 -11.50
N GLU A 244 16.62 1.53 -10.48
CA GLU A 244 18.07 1.77 -10.59
C GLU A 244 18.86 0.56 -11.09
N LEU A 245 18.49 -0.64 -10.64
CA LEU A 245 19.09 -1.88 -11.13
C LEU A 245 18.78 -2.14 -12.61
N LEU A 246 17.59 -1.76 -13.08
CA LEU A 246 17.23 -1.85 -14.49
C LEU A 246 18.02 -0.83 -15.31
N GLU A 247 18.18 0.40 -14.84
CA GLU A 247 19.00 1.40 -15.53
C GLU A 247 20.45 0.98 -15.65
N TRP A 248 21.03 0.48 -14.56
CA TRP A 248 22.37 -0.10 -14.58
C TRP A 248 22.46 -1.26 -15.57
N ALA A 249 21.48 -2.16 -15.60
CA ALA A 249 21.46 -3.28 -16.53
C ALA A 249 21.40 -2.83 -18.00
N VAL A 250 20.58 -1.82 -18.32
CA VAL A 250 20.50 -1.24 -19.67
C VAL A 250 21.83 -0.61 -20.06
N ALA A 251 22.48 0.12 -19.14
CA ALA A 251 23.77 0.75 -19.38
C ALA A 251 24.91 -0.24 -19.64
N VAL A 252 24.90 -1.39 -18.96
CA VAL A 252 25.87 -2.47 -19.20
C VAL A 252 25.68 -3.10 -20.58
N VAL A 253 24.44 -3.24 -21.05
CA VAL A 253 24.13 -3.89 -22.34
C VAL A 253 24.42 -2.99 -23.54
N GLU A 254 24.13 -1.69 -23.47
CA GLU A 254 24.28 -0.76 -24.60
C GLU A 254 25.71 -0.25 -24.86
N GLY A 255 26.64 -0.44 -23.92
CA GLY A 255 28.05 -0.08 -24.14
C GLY A 255 28.40 1.42 -24.00
N GLY A 256 27.53 2.22 -23.38
CA GLY A 256 27.95 3.40 -22.61
C GLY A 256 27.89 4.79 -23.26
N ALA A 257 27.54 4.95 -24.55
CA ALA A 257 27.45 6.29 -25.15
C ALA A 257 26.03 6.88 -25.12
N THR A 258 25.00 6.12 -25.49
CA THR A 258 23.60 6.55 -25.50
C THR A 258 22.92 6.46 -24.13
N THR A 259 23.48 5.70 -23.18
CA THR A 259 22.84 5.48 -21.88
C THR A 259 23.23 6.49 -20.81
N GLN A 260 24.24 7.34 -21.04
CA GLN A 260 24.62 8.39 -20.06
C GLN A 260 23.54 9.47 -19.93
N SER A 261 22.78 9.73 -20.99
CA SER A 261 21.65 10.65 -20.98
C SER A 261 20.44 10.07 -20.24
N PHE A 262 20.20 8.76 -20.39
CA PHE A 262 19.15 8.03 -19.67
C PHE A 262 19.48 7.86 -18.18
N LEU A 263 20.71 7.44 -17.86
CA LEU A 263 21.19 7.28 -16.48
C LEU A 263 21.15 8.58 -15.66
N GLY A 264 21.06 9.76 -16.28
CA GLY A 264 21.00 11.04 -15.55
C GLY A 264 22.24 11.43 -14.73
N THR A 265 23.24 10.53 -14.62
CA THR A 265 24.38 10.63 -13.69
C THR A 265 25.15 11.92 -13.78
N GLN A 266 25.31 12.48 -14.98
CA GLN A 266 26.07 13.72 -15.21
C GLN A 266 27.47 13.66 -14.55
N GLY A 267 28.06 12.46 -14.46
CA GLY A 267 29.37 12.19 -13.83
C GLY A 267 29.36 11.93 -12.31
N ASP A 268 28.19 11.84 -11.67
CA ASP A 268 28.04 11.55 -10.24
C ASP A 268 28.08 10.04 -9.96
N VAL A 269 29.14 9.57 -9.31
CA VAL A 269 29.28 8.14 -8.94
C VAL A 269 28.32 7.68 -7.84
N TRP A 270 27.71 8.63 -7.13
CA TRP A 270 26.74 8.36 -6.06
C TRP A 270 25.30 8.62 -6.48
N ASP A 271 25.03 8.72 -7.80
CA ASP A 271 23.74 9.15 -8.31
C ASP A 271 22.62 8.25 -7.78
N THR A 272 22.70 6.96 -8.12
CA THR A 272 21.78 5.90 -7.67
C THR A 272 21.49 5.91 -6.17
N GLN A 273 22.51 6.04 -5.30
CA GLN A 273 22.27 6.04 -3.85
C GLN A 273 21.49 7.28 -3.41
N LYS A 274 21.80 8.44 -4.00
CA LYS A 274 21.09 9.69 -3.73
C LYS A 274 19.66 9.65 -4.30
N ASP A 275 19.42 8.95 -5.41
CA ASP A 275 18.09 8.81 -6.02
C ASP A 275 17.18 7.93 -5.18
N ILE A 276 17.68 6.78 -4.73
CA ILE A 276 16.98 5.94 -3.75
C ILE A 276 16.72 6.73 -2.46
N ALA A 277 17.67 7.53 -1.98
CA ALA A 277 17.50 8.36 -0.78
C ALA A 277 16.43 9.44 -0.98
N LEU A 278 16.39 10.09 -2.14
CA LEU A 278 15.36 11.07 -2.47
C LEU A 278 13.98 10.44 -2.59
N CYS A 279 13.89 9.24 -3.17
CA CYS A 279 12.66 8.45 -3.17
C CYS A 279 12.19 8.13 -1.74
N LEU A 280 13.09 7.71 -0.85
CA LEU A 280 12.78 7.51 0.56
C LEU A 280 12.21 8.79 1.21
N VAL A 281 12.87 9.93 1.00
CA VAL A 281 12.42 11.23 1.54
C VAL A 281 11.04 11.60 0.98
N GLY A 282 10.81 11.40 -0.32
CA GLY A 282 9.53 11.64 -0.96
C GLY A 282 8.40 10.78 -0.39
N ALA A 283 8.65 9.48 -0.21
CA ALA A 283 7.69 8.56 0.37
C ALA A 283 7.32 8.95 1.82
N VAL A 284 8.31 9.27 2.65
CA VAL A 284 8.10 9.75 4.02
C VAL A 284 7.31 11.07 4.01
N ALA A 285 7.69 12.03 3.17
CA ALA A 285 7.01 13.33 3.07
C ALA A 285 5.53 13.16 2.70
N ALA A 286 5.21 12.33 1.71
CA ALA A 286 3.83 12.05 1.31
C ALA A 286 2.99 11.51 2.47
N LEU A 287 3.55 10.55 3.22
CA LEU A 287 2.88 9.90 4.35
C LEU A 287 2.78 10.78 5.60
N LEU A 288 3.52 11.89 5.68
CA LEU A 288 3.38 12.88 6.74
C LEU A 288 2.44 14.02 6.35
N LEU A 289 2.48 14.47 5.10
CA LEU A 289 1.80 15.69 4.65
C LEU A 289 0.36 15.45 4.19
N LEU A 290 0.09 14.33 3.52
CA LEU A 290 -1.19 14.07 2.87
C LEU A 290 -2.20 13.15 3.60
N PRO A 291 -1.92 12.48 4.73
CA PRO A 291 -2.89 11.56 5.34
C PRO A 291 -4.25 12.18 5.62
N TRP A 292 -4.29 13.42 6.12
CA TRP A 292 -5.56 14.09 6.46
C TRP A 292 -6.47 14.26 5.24
N LEU A 293 -5.92 14.78 4.15
CA LEU A 293 -6.65 14.99 2.90
C LEU A 293 -7.06 13.64 2.30
N HIS A 294 -6.15 12.68 2.29
CA HIS A 294 -6.39 11.36 1.74
C HIS A 294 -7.46 10.61 2.53
N ASP A 295 -7.40 10.61 3.85
CA ASP A 295 -8.39 9.99 4.73
C ASP A 295 -9.78 10.63 4.55
N ARG A 296 -9.85 11.94 4.32
CA ARG A 296 -11.11 12.61 3.99
C ARG A 296 -11.73 12.09 2.70
N GLN A 297 -10.91 11.79 1.69
CA GLN A 297 -11.40 11.24 0.43
C GLN A 297 -11.73 9.74 0.54
N LEU A 298 -10.96 8.99 1.33
CA LEU A 298 -11.18 7.55 1.57
C LEU A 298 -12.52 7.24 2.24
N ARG A 299 -13.02 8.13 3.12
CA ARG A 299 -14.37 8.01 3.74
C ARG A 299 -15.52 7.92 2.73
N ARG A 300 -15.30 8.19 1.45
CA ARG A 300 -16.31 8.01 0.38
C ARG A 300 -16.47 6.55 -0.04
N PHE A 301 -15.51 5.70 0.31
CA PHE A 301 -15.46 4.27 -0.04
C PHE A 301 -15.73 3.35 1.16
N GLU A 302 -15.86 3.92 2.36
CA GLU A 302 -16.33 3.28 3.60
C GLU A 302 -17.87 3.33 3.65
#